data_AF-A0A413RJQ8-F1
#
_entry.id   AF-A0A413RJQ8-F1
#
_cell.length_a   1.000
_cell.length_b   1.000
_cell.length_c   1.000
_cell.angle_alpha   90.00
_cell.angle_beta   90.00
_cell.angle_gamma   90.00
#
_symmetry.space_group_name_H-M   'P 1'
#
loop_
_entity.id
_entity.type
_entity.pdbx_description
1 polymer ?
#
loop_
_entity_poly.entity_id
_entity_poly.type
_entity_poly.pdbx_seq_one_letter_code
_entity_poly.pdbx_strand_id
1 'polypeptide(L)'
;MQEEPRCSGPKMSWPGSIYIRSARGPHNGWFRRALAAGAGRIRAGGVTQGVTFELADPSVRKAGDAAYHAKYDRYGTGQVGAVSGPDVLETTVRVLPS
;
A
#
# COMPACT_ATOMS: atom_id res chain seq x y z
N MET A 1 18.56 6.32 32.15
CA MET A 1 19.00 5.04 31.56
C MET A 1 17.75 4.27 31.16
N GLN A 2 17.22 4.55 29.96
CA GLN A 2 16.16 3.77 29.33
C GLN A 2 16.61 3.63 27.87
N GLU A 3 17.21 2.48 27.57
CA GLU A 3 17.74 2.15 26.27
C GLU A 3 16.57 1.64 25.43
N GLU A 4 16.06 2.48 24.54
CA GLU A 4 15.07 2.06 23.54
C GLU A 4 15.68 0.97 22.67
N PRO A 5 15.00 -0.16 22.42
CA PRO A 5 15.50 -1.17 21.51
C PRO A 5 15.45 -0.57 20.11
N ARG A 6 16.62 -0.12 19.64
CA ARG A 6 16.90 0.19 18.25
C ARG A 6 16.42 -1.01 17.43
N CYS A 7 15.26 -0.88 16.80
CA CYS A 7 14.73 -1.85 15.86
C CYS A 7 15.63 -1.87 14.62
N SER A 8 16.79 -2.49 14.73
CA SER A 8 17.58 -2.96 13.61
C SER A 8 17.06 -4.36 13.25
N GLY A 9 15.80 -4.42 12.82
CA GLY A 9 15.30 -5.59 12.11
C GLY A 9 16.07 -5.70 10.79
N PRO A 10 16.20 -6.92 10.21
CA PRO A 10 16.87 -7.09 8.92
C PRO A 10 16.25 -6.10 7.93
N LYS A 11 17.09 -5.26 7.30
CA LYS A 11 16.67 -4.36 6.23
C LYS A 11 16.13 -5.23 5.11
N MET A 12 14.82 -5.45 5.11
CA MET A 12 14.17 -6.21 4.07
C MET A 12 14.17 -5.33 2.83
N SER A 13 15.13 -5.55 1.94
CA SER A 13 15.07 -5.08 0.56
C SER A 13 14.04 -5.96 -0.15
N TRP A 14 12.77 -5.56 -0.09
CA TRP A 14 11.77 -6.10 -1.00
C TRP A 14 12.28 -5.78 -2.42
N PRO A 15 12.35 -6.74 -3.36
CA PRO A 15 12.91 -6.49 -4.69
C PRO A 15 11.99 -5.63 -5.59
N GLY A 16 11.13 -4.78 -5.00
CA GLY A 16 10.19 -3.95 -5.72
C GLY A 16 9.55 -2.88 -4.84
N SER A 17 8.93 -1.90 -5.51
CA SER A 17 8.09 -0.90 -4.85
C SER A 17 6.75 -1.50 -4.48
N ILE A 18 6.31 -1.32 -3.23
CA ILE A 18 4.99 -1.77 -2.76
C ILE A 18 3.98 -0.67 -3.05
N TYR A 19 2.79 -1.06 -3.52
CA TYR A 19 1.66 -0.15 -3.74
C TYR A 19 0.45 -0.68 -2.98
N ILE A 20 -0.26 0.22 -2.29
CA ILE A 20 -1.49 -0.09 -1.57
C ILE A 20 -2.62 0.75 -2.17
N ARG A 21 -3.76 0.11 -2.42
CA ARG A 21 -4.97 0.77 -2.93
C ARG A 21 -6.12 0.68 -1.93
N SER A 22 -6.81 1.79 -1.68
CA SER A 22 -8.03 1.77 -0.87
C SER A 22 -9.21 1.20 -1.66
N ALA A 23 -9.63 -0.01 -1.30
CA ALA A 23 -10.80 -0.68 -1.89
C ALA A 23 -12.15 -0.01 -1.59
N ARG A 24 -12.19 0.96 -0.66
CA ARG A 24 -13.41 1.69 -0.26
C ARG A 24 -13.32 3.18 -0.59
N GLY A 25 -12.57 3.53 -1.63
CA GLY A 25 -12.44 4.90 -2.11
C GLY A 25 -11.52 5.79 -1.24
N PRO A 26 -11.41 7.09 -1.61
CA PRO A 26 -10.46 8.03 -1.00
C PRO A 26 -10.90 8.53 0.39
N HIS A 27 -12.18 8.37 0.72
CA HIS A 27 -12.74 8.80 2.01
C HIS A 27 -12.49 7.82 3.16
N ASN A 28 -11.82 6.70 2.88
CA ASN A 28 -11.55 5.68 3.89
C ASN A 28 -10.67 6.22 5.02
N GLY A 29 -11.10 6.04 6.26
CA GLY A 29 -10.49 6.69 7.42
C GLY A 29 -9.02 6.35 7.63
N TRP A 30 -8.60 5.11 7.33
CA TRP A 30 -7.19 4.74 7.43
C TRP A 30 -6.35 5.38 6.32
N PHE A 31 -6.89 5.47 5.10
CA PHE A 31 -6.18 5.99 3.93
C PHE A 31 -5.88 7.49 4.10
N ARG A 32 -6.89 8.24 4.54
CA ARG A 32 -6.74 9.67 4.87
C ARG A 32 -5.70 9.89 5.97
N ARG A 33 -5.71 9.06 7.02
CA ARG A 33 -4.71 9.17 8.10
C ARG A 33 -3.31 8.79 7.64
N ALA A 34 -3.17 7.75 6.82
CA ALA A 34 -1.88 7.33 6.29
C ALA A 34 -1.26 8.41 5.38
N LEU A 35 -2.08 9.01 4.50
CA LEU A 35 -1.66 10.14 3.68
C LEU A 35 -1.31 11.38 4.50
N ALA A 36 -2.15 11.75 5.47
CA ALA A 36 -1.91 12.93 6.30
C ALA A 36 -0.67 12.80 7.18
N ALA A 37 -0.38 11.58 7.66
CA ALA A 37 0.81 11.32 8.45
C ALA A 37 2.08 11.23 7.59
N GLY A 38 1.98 10.83 6.31
CA GLY A 38 3.11 10.64 5.39
C GLY A 38 4.06 9.49 5.77
N ALA A 39 3.94 8.95 6.98
CA ALA A 39 4.72 7.85 7.50
C ALA A 39 3.86 6.92 8.36
N GLY A 40 4.28 5.66 8.46
CA GLY A 40 3.64 4.70 9.34
C GLY A 40 4.39 3.39 9.41
N ARG A 41 3.66 2.34 9.78
CA ARG A 41 4.23 1.02 10.05
C ARG A 41 3.35 -0.05 9.43
N ILE A 42 3.96 -0.91 8.62
CA ILE A 42 3.28 -2.05 8.02
C ILE A 42 3.66 -3.31 8.78
N ARG A 43 2.67 -4.16 9.03
CA ARG A 43 2.85 -5.50 9.58
C ARG A 43 2.35 -6.54 8.59
N ALA A 44 3.20 -7.45 8.16
CA ALA A 44 2.87 -8.53 7.23
C ALA A 44 3.79 -9.73 7.45
N GLY A 45 3.24 -10.95 7.48
CA GLY A 45 4.05 -12.18 7.58
C GLY A 45 4.97 -12.24 8.80
N GLY A 46 4.54 -11.71 9.96
CA GLY A 46 5.37 -11.63 11.17
C GLY A 46 6.41 -10.51 11.18
N VAL A 47 6.58 -9.78 10.07
CA VAL A 47 7.49 -8.64 9.95
C VAL A 47 6.76 -7.35 10.27
N THR A 48 7.45 -6.43 10.95
CA THR A 48 6.99 -5.07 11.23
C THR A 48 8.02 -4.08 10.70
N GLN A 49 7.64 -3.19 9.78
CA GLN A 49 8.56 -2.26 9.12
C GLN A 49 8.03 -0.83 9.11
N GLY A 50 8.93 0.14 9.34
CA GLY A 50 8.67 1.57 9.17
C GLY A 50 8.65 1.94 7.69
N VAL A 51 7.68 2.74 7.28
CA VAL A 51 7.47 3.11 5.88
C VAL A 51 7.03 4.55 5.73
N THR A 52 7.30 5.15 4.58
CA THR A 52 6.68 6.39 4.12
C THR A 52 5.62 6.10 3.06
N PHE A 53 4.58 6.94 3.05
CA PHE A 53 3.47 6.85 2.11
C PHE A 53 3.48 8.06 1.19
N GLU A 54 3.47 7.81 -0.10
CA GLU A 54 3.40 8.85 -1.13
C GLU A 54 2.28 8.51 -2.12
N LEU A 55 1.67 9.53 -2.73
CA LEU A 55 0.72 9.28 -3.82
C LEU A 55 1.46 8.64 -4.99
N ALA A 56 0.86 7.59 -5.55
CA ALA A 56 1.45 6.90 -6.68
C ALA A 56 1.25 7.69 -7.98
N ASP A 57 2.24 7.62 -8.88
CA ASP A 57 2.16 8.24 -10.20
C ASP A 57 1.05 7.59 -11.05
N PRO A 58 0.28 8.34 -11.85
CA PRO A 58 -0.75 7.78 -12.72
C PRO A 58 -0.31 6.63 -13.64
N SER A 59 0.97 6.60 -14.03
CA SER A 59 1.56 5.55 -14.87
C SER A 59 1.50 4.15 -14.24
N VAL A 60 1.45 4.04 -12.90
CA VAL A 60 1.39 2.74 -12.22
C VAL A 60 0.02 2.06 -12.33
N ARG A 61 -1.02 2.79 -12.74
CA ARG A 61 -2.39 2.28 -12.86
C ARG A 61 -2.45 1.00 -13.68
N LYS A 62 -1.93 1.05 -14.90
CA LYS A 62 -2.06 -0.06 -15.86
C LYS A 62 -1.37 -1.32 -15.35
N ALA A 63 -0.18 -1.17 -14.76
CA ALA A 63 0.56 -2.28 -14.16
C ALA A 63 -0.14 -2.84 -12.91
N GLY A 64 -0.67 -1.94 -12.06
CA GLY A 64 -1.42 -2.31 -10.86
C GLY A 64 -2.71 -3.05 -11.17
N ASP A 65 -3.48 -2.57 -12.14
CA ASP A 65 -4.73 -3.19 -12.56
C ASP A 65 -4.45 -4.58 -13.16
N ALA A 66 -3.45 -4.71 -14.05
CA ALA A 66 -3.06 -6.00 -14.61
C ALA A 66 -2.62 -7.00 -13.53
N ALA A 67 -1.81 -6.57 -12.56
CA ALA A 67 -1.38 -7.41 -11.45
C ALA A 67 -2.55 -7.79 -10.53
N TYR A 68 -3.49 -6.87 -10.31
CA TYR A 68 -4.69 -7.12 -9.50
C TYR A 68 -5.61 -8.13 -10.19
N HIS A 69 -5.89 -7.96 -11.48
CA HIS A 69 -6.65 -8.88 -12.32
C HIS A 69 -6.02 -10.29 -12.32
N ALA A 70 -4.70 -10.38 -12.56
CA ALA A 70 -3.98 -11.66 -12.54
C ALA A 70 -4.12 -12.42 -11.21
N LYS A 71 -4.22 -11.70 -10.09
CA LYS A 71 -4.34 -12.30 -8.75
C LYS A 71 -5.80 -12.61 -8.36
N TYR A 72 -6.74 -11.74 -8.74
CA TYR A 72 -8.08 -11.74 -8.17
C TYR A 72 -9.21 -12.10 -9.13
N ASP A 73 -8.98 -12.15 -10.46
CA ASP A 73 -10.04 -12.49 -11.42
C ASP A 73 -10.66 -13.87 -11.16
N ARG A 74 -9.85 -14.80 -10.64
CA ARG A 74 -10.31 -16.14 -10.24
C ARG A 74 -11.34 -16.16 -9.10
N TYR A 75 -11.51 -15.06 -8.37
CA TYR A 75 -12.44 -14.93 -7.25
C TYR A 75 -13.75 -14.20 -7.61
N GLY A 76 -13.94 -13.81 -8.87
CA GLY A 76 -15.18 -13.20 -9.37
C GLY A 76 -15.14 -11.67 -9.47
N THR A 77 -15.88 -11.12 -10.43
CA THR A 77 -15.83 -9.72 -10.87
C THR A 77 -16.34 -8.71 -9.84
N GLY A 78 -17.17 -9.13 -8.88
CA GLY A 78 -17.82 -8.25 -7.91
C GLY A 78 -16.87 -7.57 -6.92
N GLN A 79 -15.73 -8.19 -6.59
CA GLN A 79 -14.72 -7.59 -5.70
C GLN A 79 -13.68 -6.79 -6.47
N VAL A 80 -13.48 -7.10 -7.76
CA VAL A 80 -12.48 -6.45 -8.61
C VAL A 80 -12.97 -5.09 -9.12
N GLY A 81 -14.26 -4.95 -9.45
CA GLY A 81 -14.83 -3.69 -9.93
C GLY A 81 -14.72 -2.53 -8.92
N ALA A 82 -14.84 -2.82 -7.61
CA ALA A 82 -14.69 -1.82 -6.56
C ALA A 82 -13.24 -1.33 -6.37
N VAL A 83 -12.26 -2.15 -6.78
CA VAL A 83 -10.83 -1.88 -6.60
C VAL A 83 -10.16 -1.41 -7.91
N SER A 84 -10.79 -1.64 -9.07
CA SER A 84 -10.34 -1.19 -10.40
C SER A 84 -11.18 -0.03 -10.97
N GLY A 85 -12.06 0.57 -10.17
CA GLY A 85 -12.93 1.67 -10.58
C GLY A 85 -12.21 2.98 -10.98
N PRO A 86 -12.95 4.03 -11.38
CA PRO A 86 -12.35 5.28 -11.87
C PRO A 86 -11.46 6.00 -10.83
N ASP A 87 -11.78 5.89 -9.53
CA ASP A 87 -11.08 6.58 -8.42
C ASP A 87 -9.76 5.90 -7.99
N VAL A 88 -9.32 4.91 -8.76
CA VAL A 88 -8.14 4.08 -8.52
C VAL A 88 -6.87 4.91 -8.30
N LEU A 89 -6.70 5.99 -9.03
CA LEU A 89 -5.49 6.82 -8.97
C LEU A 89 -5.44 7.64 -7.69
N GLU A 90 -6.58 8.17 -7.25
CA GLU A 90 -6.70 8.97 -6.04
C GLU A 90 -6.58 8.13 -4.76
N THR A 91 -6.62 6.81 -4.91
CA THR A 91 -6.65 5.85 -3.80
C THR A 91 -5.42 4.95 -3.73
N THR A 92 -4.43 5.16 -4.60
CA THR A 92 -3.20 4.35 -4.64
C THR A 92 -2.03 5.11 -4.02
N VAL A 93 -1.42 4.51 -2.99
CA VAL A 93 -0.19 5.01 -2.36
C VAL A 93 0.97 4.07 -2.62
N ARG A 94 2.13 4.67 -2.91
CA ARG A 94 3.42 4.00 -2.93
C ARG A 94 3.95 3.93 -1.51
N VAL A 95 4.51 2.78 -1.16
CA VAL A 95 5.12 2.50 0.14
C VAL A 95 6.61 2.36 -0.07
N LEU A 96 7.37 3.20 0.64
CA LEU A 96 8.82 3.17 0.63
C LEU A 96 9.32 2.76 2.02
N PRO A 97 10.30 1.85 2.13
CA PRO A 97 10.92 1.56 3.42
C PRO A 97 11.71 2.78 3.89
N SER A 98 11.51 3.17 5.16
CA SER A 98 12.30 4.21 5.85
C SER A 98 13.57 3.63 6.46
#